data_AF-A0A8T5EV27-F1
#
_entry.id   AF-A0A8T5EV27-F1
#
_cell.length_a   1.000
_cell.length_b   1.000
_cell.length_c   1.000
_cell.angle_alpha   90.00
_cell.angle_beta   90.00
_cell.angle_gamma   90.00
#
_symmetry.space_group_name_H-M   'P 1'
#
loop_
_entity.id
_entity.type
_entity.pdbx_description
1 polymer ?
#
loop_
_entity_poly.entity_id
_entity_poly.type
_entity_poly.pdbx_seq_one_letter_code
_entity_poly.pdbx_strand_id
1 'polypeptide(L)'
;MSDEFKFMGTSVPNFAIICGGLLVMSGIASYLISDTGSLTALIPSIFGAPLIILGLLSNKNISNKHHYMHASMVFALISVMGGLRIFSTWSDASDLTIFSHLFLIIIGVTFMISGILSFRHARKLRESLGE
;
A
#
# COMPACT_ATOMS: atom_id res chain seq x y z
N MET A 1 -11.86 -2.79 26.39
CA MET A 1 -10.49 -2.62 25.86
C MET A 1 -10.65 -2.23 24.41
N SER A 2 -9.88 -1.30 23.84
CA SER A 2 -10.14 -0.86 22.46
C SER A 2 -9.96 -2.04 21.49
N ASP A 3 -11.08 -2.62 21.03
CA ASP A 3 -11.15 -3.70 20.03
C ASP A 3 -10.74 -3.23 18.63
N GLU A 4 -9.83 -2.27 18.57
CA GLU A 4 -9.30 -1.71 17.35
C GLU A 4 -8.24 -2.67 16.81
N PHE A 5 -8.50 -3.16 15.59
CA PHE A 5 -7.58 -4.04 14.89
C PHE A 5 -6.23 -3.34 14.68
N LYS A 6 -5.15 -3.98 15.15
CA LYS A 6 -3.78 -3.54 14.93
C LYS A 6 -3.04 -4.55 14.08
N PHE A 7 -2.38 -4.07 13.04
CA PHE A 7 -1.45 -4.86 12.22
C PHE A 7 -0.03 -4.43 12.58
N MET A 8 0.81 -5.40 13.01
CA MET A 8 2.18 -5.14 13.46
C MET A 8 2.27 -4.05 14.56
N GLY A 9 1.28 -3.99 15.45
CA GLY A 9 1.21 -2.98 16.52
C GLY A 9 0.72 -1.60 16.10
N THR A 10 0.43 -1.38 14.82
CA THR A 10 -0.05 -0.11 14.25
C THR A 10 -1.50 -0.21 13.77
N SER A 11 -2.23 0.90 13.73
CA SER A 11 -3.56 0.95 13.10
C SER A 11 -3.43 0.84 11.58
N VAL A 12 -4.46 0.33 10.89
CA VAL A 12 -4.45 0.20 9.41
C VAL A 12 -4.18 1.54 8.69
N PRO A 13 -4.74 2.69 9.12
CA PRO A 13 -4.39 3.98 8.53
C PRO A 13 -2.92 4.35 8.67
N ASN A 14 -2.33 4.11 9.84
CA ASN A 14 -0.91 4.37 10.06
C ASN A 14 -0.03 3.42 9.25
N PHE A 15 -0.45 2.15 9.12
CA PHE A 15 0.22 1.19 8.27
C PHE A 15 0.17 1.63 6.78
N ALA A 16 -0.94 2.20 6.31
CA ALA A 16 -1.03 2.78 4.97
C ALA A 16 -0.02 3.90 4.75
N ILE A 17 0.15 4.78 5.73
CA ILE A 17 1.12 5.89 5.69
C ILE A 17 2.55 5.34 5.64
N ILE A 18 2.87 4.33 6.46
CA ILE A 18 4.19 3.69 6.48
C ILE A 18 4.48 3.02 5.14
N CYS A 19 3.57 2.18 4.63
CA CYS A 19 3.69 1.52 3.34
C CYS A 19 3.85 2.53 2.20
N GLY A 20 3.02 3.58 2.18
CA GLY A 20 3.11 4.64 1.19
C GLY A 20 4.43 5.40 1.27
N GLY A 21 4.92 5.68 2.48
CA GLY A 21 6.24 6.29 2.71
C GLY A 21 7.38 5.43 2.17
N LEU A 22 7.36 4.12 2.44
CA LEU A 22 8.34 3.18 1.92
C LEU A 22 8.34 3.14 0.38
N LEU A 23 7.17 3.17 -0.25
CA LEU A 23 7.02 3.20 -1.71
C LEU A 23 7.53 4.52 -2.32
N VAL A 24 7.25 5.66 -1.68
CA VAL A 24 7.76 6.96 -2.12
C VAL A 24 9.28 7.02 -2.01
N MET A 25 9.84 6.62 -0.87
CA MET A 25 11.29 6.60 -0.68
C MET A 25 11.97 5.64 -1.67
N SER A 26 11.44 4.44 -1.89
CA SER A 26 12.04 3.48 -2.81
C SER A 26 11.98 3.96 -4.26
N GLY A 27 10.89 4.61 -4.67
CA GLY A 27 10.78 5.21 -6.01
C GLY A 27 11.77 6.35 -6.23
N ILE A 28 11.92 7.24 -5.25
CA ILE A 28 12.91 8.35 -5.31
C ILE A 28 14.33 7.79 -5.33
N ALA A 29 14.64 6.83 -4.44
CA ALA A 29 15.96 6.18 -4.41
C ALA A 29 16.27 5.49 -5.74
N SER A 30 15.30 4.78 -6.32
CA SER A 30 15.47 4.11 -7.62
C SER A 30 15.72 5.12 -8.74
N TYR A 31 15.05 6.28 -8.73
CA TYR A 31 15.30 7.34 -9.71
C TYR A 31 16.70 7.93 -9.61
N LEU A 32 17.21 8.17 -8.39
CA LEU A 32 18.54 8.74 -8.17
C LEU A 32 19.68 7.77 -8.50
N ILE A 33 19.46 6.46 -8.31
CA ILE A 33 20.44 5.41 -8.62
C ILE A 33 20.42 5.05 -10.11
N SER A 34 19.30 5.31 -10.81
CA SER A 34 19.19 4.98 -12.23
C SER A 34 20.05 5.90 -13.09
N ASP A 35 21.09 5.34 -13.72
CA ASP A 35 22.00 6.07 -14.63
C ASP A 35 21.29 6.78 -15.81
N THR A 36 20.08 6.33 -16.15
CA THR A 36 19.28 6.87 -17.27
C THR A 36 18.25 7.91 -16.83
N GLY A 37 18.07 8.13 -15.52
CA GLY A 37 17.00 8.99 -15.00
C GLY A 37 15.61 8.49 -15.41
N SER A 38 15.40 7.16 -15.42
CA SER A 38 14.16 6.60 -15.95
C SER A 38 12.95 7.04 -15.10
N LEU A 39 12.01 7.75 -15.73
CA LEU A 39 10.73 8.13 -15.11
C LEU A 39 9.91 6.91 -14.65
N THR A 40 10.16 5.72 -15.20
CA THR A 40 9.49 4.49 -14.75
C THR A 40 9.92 4.06 -13.35
N ALA A 41 11.10 4.47 -12.88
CA ALA A 41 11.56 4.19 -11.52
C ALA A 41 10.71 4.91 -10.45
N LEU A 42 9.97 5.96 -10.83
CA LEU A 42 9.08 6.71 -9.94
C LEU A 42 7.69 6.08 -9.78
N ILE A 43 7.38 4.99 -10.50
CA ILE A 43 6.08 4.30 -10.42
C ILE A 43 5.71 3.95 -8.96
N PRO A 44 6.61 3.41 -8.11
CA PRO A 44 6.31 3.18 -6.70
C PRO A 44 5.88 4.44 -5.95
N SER A 45 6.49 5.59 -6.24
CA SER A 45 6.15 6.86 -5.61
C SER A 45 4.75 7.36 -6.03
N ILE A 46 4.39 7.16 -7.30
CA ILE A 46 3.05 7.52 -7.81
C ILE A 46 1.95 6.75 -7.08
N PHE A 47 2.18 5.49 -6.72
CA PHE A 47 1.23 4.70 -5.93
C PHE A 47 1.34 4.94 -4.42
N GLY A 48 2.53 5.26 -3.92
CA GLY A 48 2.78 5.56 -2.52
C GLY A 48 2.16 6.88 -2.05
N ALA A 49 2.18 7.93 -2.88
CA ALA A 49 1.65 9.23 -2.49
C ALA A 49 0.13 9.22 -2.18
N PRO A 50 -0.76 8.65 -3.03
CA PRO A 50 -2.16 8.47 -2.70
C PRO A 50 -2.39 7.66 -1.42
N LEU A 51 -1.59 6.62 -1.17
CA LEU A 51 -1.67 5.83 0.06
C LEU A 51 -1.41 6.67 1.32
N ILE A 52 -0.38 7.52 1.29
CA ILE A 52 -0.07 8.45 2.39
C ILE A 52 -1.24 9.42 2.59
N ILE A 53 -1.71 10.06 1.51
CA ILE A 53 -2.78 11.05 1.56
C ILE A 53 -4.05 10.43 2.16
N LEU A 54 -4.49 9.27 1.64
CA LEU A 54 -5.69 8.58 2.13
C LEU A 54 -5.53 8.10 3.58
N GLY A 55 -4.33 7.65 3.97
CA GLY A 55 -4.03 7.29 5.36
C GLY A 55 -4.16 8.48 6.31
N LEU A 56 -3.60 9.64 5.94
CA LEU A 56 -3.72 10.88 6.72
C LEU A 56 -5.16 11.38 6.80
N LEU A 57 -5.90 11.36 5.69
CA LEU A 57 -7.32 11.74 5.66
C LEU A 57 -8.17 10.81 6.55
N SER A 58 -7.87 9.51 6.56
CA SER A 58 -8.56 8.55 7.42
C SER A 58 -8.33 8.81 8.90
N ASN A 59 -7.14 9.29 9.29
CA ASN A 59 -6.86 9.68 10.68
C ASN A 59 -7.56 10.98 11.06
N LYS A 60 -7.65 11.94 10.14
CA LYS A 60 -8.28 13.25 10.39
C LYS A 60 -9.81 13.18 10.39
N ASN A 61 -10.41 12.32 9.57
CA ASN A 61 -11.85 12.22 9.42
C ASN A 61 -12.36 10.81 9.77
N ILE A 62 -12.54 10.60 11.09
CA ILE A 62 -12.97 9.31 11.67
C ILE A 62 -14.35 8.88 11.15
N SER A 63 -15.26 9.83 10.86
CA SER A 63 -16.61 9.52 10.34
C SER A 63 -16.57 8.83 8.99
N ASN A 64 -15.60 9.19 8.14
CA ASN A 64 -15.47 8.65 6.78
C ASN A 64 -14.28 7.69 6.64
N LYS A 65 -13.69 7.23 7.76
CA LYS A 65 -12.48 6.38 7.77
C LYS A 65 -12.59 5.16 6.84
N HIS A 66 -13.75 4.52 6.81
CA HIS A 66 -13.97 3.30 6.03
C HIS A 66 -13.90 3.55 4.52
N HIS A 67 -14.36 4.71 4.05
CA HIS A 67 -14.30 5.08 2.63
C HIS A 67 -12.87 5.35 2.18
N TYR A 68 -12.09 6.08 2.99
CA TYR A 68 -10.67 6.31 2.70
C TYR A 68 -9.87 5.01 2.70
N MET A 69 -10.19 4.09 3.61
CA MET A 69 -9.55 2.77 3.66
C MET A 69 -9.97 1.87 2.48
N HIS A 70 -11.22 1.93 2.00
CA HIS A 70 -11.59 1.23 0.77
C HIS A 70 -10.87 1.81 -0.46
N ALA A 71 -10.78 3.14 -0.54
CA ALA A 71 -10.04 3.79 -1.61
C ALA A 71 -8.56 3.37 -1.59
N SER A 72 -7.91 3.33 -0.42
CA SER A 72 -6.51 2.92 -0.31
C SER A 72 -6.30 1.46 -0.73
N MET A 73 -7.25 0.58 -0.44
CA MET A 73 -7.24 -0.81 -0.92
C MET A 73 -7.34 -0.91 -2.44
N VAL A 74 -8.14 -0.07 -3.10
CA VAL A 74 -8.21 -0.01 -4.57
C VAL A 74 -6.88 0.45 -5.15
N PHE A 75 -6.24 1.48 -4.57
CA PHE A 75 -4.92 1.91 -5.00
C PHE A 75 -3.85 0.83 -4.81
N ALA A 76 -3.90 0.09 -3.70
CA ALA A 76 -3.00 -1.03 -3.47
C ALA A 76 -3.20 -2.17 -4.48
N LEU A 77 -4.45 -2.45 -4.87
CA LEU A 77 -4.75 -3.43 -5.92
C LEU A 77 -4.17 -3.00 -7.27
N ILE A 78 -4.38 -1.74 -7.67
CA ILE A 78 -3.83 -1.20 -8.92
C ILE A 78 -2.30 -1.22 -8.88
N SER A 79 -1.70 -0.90 -7.73
CA SER A 79 -0.25 -0.98 -7.50
C SER A 79 0.28 -2.40 -7.74
N VAL A 80 -0.36 -3.43 -7.18
CA VAL A 80 0.02 -4.82 -7.43
C VAL A 80 -0.14 -5.18 -8.91
N MET A 81 -1.24 -4.79 -9.56
CA MET A 81 -1.43 -5.02 -11.00
C MET A 81 -0.34 -4.35 -11.84
N GLY A 82 0.05 -3.12 -11.49
CA GLY A 82 1.17 -2.41 -12.12
C GLY A 82 2.49 -3.17 -11.94
N GLY A 83 2.72 -3.73 -10.76
CA GLY A 83 3.88 -4.54 -10.45
C GLY A 83 3.95 -5.84 -11.25
N LEU A 84 2.81 -6.49 -11.49
CA LEU A 84 2.72 -7.72 -12.29
C LEU A 84 3.21 -7.54 -13.74
N ARG A 85 3.32 -6.32 -14.24
CA ARG A 85 3.90 -6.03 -15.55
C ARG A 85 5.32 -6.61 -15.70
N ILE A 86 6.05 -6.81 -14.59
CA ILE A 86 7.38 -7.42 -14.60
C ILE A 86 7.41 -8.80 -15.27
N PHE A 87 6.33 -9.59 -15.18
CA PHE A 87 6.25 -10.89 -15.85
C PHE A 87 6.24 -10.79 -17.38
N SER A 88 5.80 -9.65 -17.94
CA SER A 88 5.80 -9.41 -19.38
C SER A 88 7.11 -8.83 -19.91
N THR A 89 7.89 -8.18 -19.04
CA THR A 89 9.11 -7.43 -19.41
C THR A 89 10.37 -8.07 -18.82
N TRP A 90 10.26 -9.25 -18.21
CA TRP A 90 11.34 -9.90 -17.46
C TRP A 90 12.62 -10.11 -18.28
N SER A 91 12.51 -10.41 -19.58
CA SER A 91 13.67 -10.67 -20.45
C SER A 91 14.58 -9.47 -20.62
N ASP A 92 14.02 -8.26 -20.59
CA ASP A 92 14.73 -7.01 -20.89
C ASP A 92 14.79 -6.07 -19.67
N ALA A 93 14.31 -6.51 -18.51
CA ALA A 93 14.25 -5.70 -17.30
C ALA A 93 15.62 -5.66 -16.61
N SER A 94 16.05 -4.45 -16.24
CA SER A 94 17.21 -4.27 -15.36
C SER A 94 16.93 -4.77 -13.95
N ASP A 95 17.98 -5.12 -13.20
CA ASP A 95 17.88 -5.54 -11.80
C ASP A 95 17.12 -4.51 -10.94
N LEU A 96 17.36 -3.23 -11.20
CA LEU A 96 16.64 -2.13 -10.53
C LEU A 96 15.15 -2.14 -10.86
N THR A 97 14.79 -2.38 -12.12
CA THR A 97 13.38 -2.48 -12.55
C THR A 97 12.68 -3.66 -11.88
N ILE A 98 13.35 -4.82 -11.85
CA ILE A 98 12.85 -6.03 -11.17
C ILE A 98 12.63 -5.73 -9.69
N PHE A 99 13.62 -5.10 -9.03
CA PHE A 99 13.51 -4.72 -7.63
C PHE A 99 12.33 -3.77 -7.37
N SER A 100 12.19 -2.69 -8.15
CA SER A 100 11.10 -1.73 -7.96
C SER A 100 9.72 -2.37 -8.13
N HIS A 101 9.54 -3.26 -9.13
CA HIS A 101 8.25 -3.95 -9.35
C HIS A 101 7.96 -5.00 -8.27
N LEU A 102 8.96 -5.78 -7.84
CA LEU A 102 8.78 -6.73 -6.74
C LEU A 102 8.45 -6.00 -5.44
N PHE A 103 9.14 -4.89 -5.15
CA PHE A 103 8.87 -4.08 -3.97
C PHE A 103 7.45 -3.51 -3.98
N LEU A 104 6.99 -3.04 -5.15
CA LEU A 104 5.61 -2.59 -5.37
C LEU A 104 4.59 -3.70 -5.04
N ILE A 105 4.82 -4.91 -5.54
CA ILE A 105 3.96 -6.08 -5.29
C ILE A 105 3.96 -6.43 -3.80
N ILE A 106 5.13 -6.57 -3.18
CA ILE A 106 5.25 -7.01 -1.79
C ILE A 106 4.56 -6.01 -0.86
N ILE A 107 4.81 -4.71 -1.01
CA ILE A 107 4.17 -3.68 -0.17
C ILE A 107 2.66 -3.61 -0.45
N GLY A 108 2.24 -3.69 -1.71
CA GLY A 108 0.82 -3.68 -2.07
C GLY A 108 0.06 -4.89 -1.49
N VAL A 109 0.62 -6.10 -1.62
CA VAL A 109 0.02 -7.34 -1.10
C VAL A 109 -0.03 -7.34 0.43
N THR A 110 1.06 -6.96 1.10
CA THR A 110 1.08 -6.88 2.57
C THR A 110 0.07 -5.87 3.10
N PHE A 111 -0.06 -4.71 2.46
CA PHE A 111 -1.09 -3.74 2.79
C PHE A 111 -2.51 -4.31 2.57
N MET A 112 -2.77 -4.97 1.44
CA MET A 112 -4.07 -5.59 1.18
C MET A 112 -4.43 -6.65 2.22
N ILE A 113 -3.47 -7.50 2.61
CA ILE A 113 -3.68 -8.49 3.67
C ILE A 113 -4.09 -7.80 4.98
N SER A 114 -3.41 -6.72 5.35
CA SER A 114 -3.74 -5.95 6.57
C SER A 114 -5.17 -5.41 6.53
N GLY A 115 -5.61 -4.88 5.38
CA GLY A 115 -6.96 -4.37 5.19
C GLY A 115 -8.02 -5.47 5.25
N ILE A 116 -7.78 -6.61 4.59
CA ILE A 116 -8.69 -7.76 4.62
C ILE A 116 -8.86 -8.31 6.03
N LEU A 117 -7.75 -8.45 6.78
CA LEU A 117 -7.80 -8.89 8.18
C LEU A 117 -8.58 -7.91 9.06
N SER A 118 -8.44 -6.61 8.82
CA SER A 118 -9.21 -5.58 9.51
C SER A 118 -10.72 -5.70 9.26
N PHE A 119 -11.14 -5.93 8.01
CA PHE A 119 -12.56 -6.17 7.69
C PHE A 119 -13.09 -7.44 8.35
N ARG A 120 -12.31 -8.52 8.34
CA ARG A 120 -12.67 -9.78 9.00
C ARG A 120 -12.83 -9.60 10.51
N HIS A 121 -11.93 -8.84 11.14
CA HIS A 121 -12.01 -8.52 12.57
C HIS A 121 -13.28 -7.72 12.88
N ALA A 122 -13.56 -6.67 12.11
CA ALA A 122 -14.76 -5.86 12.29
C ALA A 122 -16.06 -6.67 12.14
N ARG A 123 -16.10 -7.63 11.20
CA ARG A 123 -17.23 -8.53 11.03
C ARG A 123 -17.42 -9.45 12.23
N LYS A 124 -16.36 -10.13 12.68
CA LYS A 124 -16.41 -11.05 13.83
C LYS A 124 -16.82 -10.34 15.12
N LEU A 125 -16.39 -9.09 15.29
CA LEU A 125 -16.77 -8.29 16.46
C LEU A 125 -18.28 -8.03 16.49
N ARG A 126 -18.90 -7.68 15.35
CA ARG A 126 -20.36 -7.51 15.24
C ARG A 126 -21.11 -8.79 15.57
N GLU A 127 -20.67 -9.92 14.98
CA GLU A 127 -21.25 -11.24 15.26
C GLU A 127 -21.17 -11.62 16.75
N SER A 128 -20.07 -11.26 17.44
CA SER A 128 -19.91 -11.53 18.89
C SER A 128 -20.76 -10.64 19.79
N LEU A 129 -21.14 -9.46 19.30
CA LEU A 129 -21.98 -8.50 20.03
C LEU A 129 -23.48 -8.79 19.84
N GLY A 130 -23.83 -9.76 18.98
CA GLY A 130 -25.22 -10.14 18.71
C GLY A 130 -25.95 -9.18 17.76
N GLU A 131 -25.21 -8.36 17.01
CA GLU A 131 -25.73 -7.47 15.96
C GLU A 131 -25.74 -8.13 14.58
#